data_AF-A0A842J0T9-F1
#
_entry.id   AF-A0A842J0T9-F1
#
_cell.length_a   1.000
_cell.length_b   1.000
_cell.length_c   1.000
_cell.angle_alpha   90.00
_cell.angle_beta   90.00
_cell.angle_gamma   90.00
#
_symmetry.space_group_name_H-M   'P 1'
#
loop_
_entity.id
_entity.type
_entity.pdbx_description
1 polymer ?
#
loop_
_entity_poly.entity_id
_entity_poly.type
_entity_poly.pdbx_seq_one_letter_code
_entity_poly.pdbx_strand_id
1 'polypeptide(L)'
;MKKLILTLSILGTVVAYAATNRNGLYRGTFVSGQETQVEVQFDLKNDVVENAKFRTLAYKDQDYLKNKELELEKAKYEAALKATDGKKLSEALELLYTPANIEKAGASVRATKIRAAMQNAVNSGVYAPAK
;
A
#
# COMPACT_ATOMS: atom_id res chain seq x y z
N MET A 1 -25.24 -56.34 15.24
CA MET A 1 -25.14 -55.54 13.99
C MET A 1 -24.67 -54.14 14.34
N LYS A 2 -23.48 -53.78 13.85
CA LYS A 2 -22.82 -52.48 13.99
C LYS A 2 -23.65 -51.38 13.32
N LYS A 3 -23.84 -50.21 13.96
CA LYS A 3 -23.74 -48.86 13.32
C LYS A 3 -23.56 -47.80 14.43
N LEU A 4 -22.31 -47.53 14.81
CA LEU A 4 -21.95 -46.30 15.54
C LEU A 4 -21.54 -45.28 14.48
N ILE A 5 -22.41 -44.32 14.19
CA ILE A 5 -22.12 -43.22 13.26
C ILE A 5 -21.34 -42.17 14.06
N LEU A 6 -20.05 -42.03 13.74
CA LEU A 6 -19.20 -40.97 14.28
C LEU A 6 -19.35 -39.75 13.37
N THR A 7 -20.15 -38.77 13.79
CA THR A 7 -20.22 -37.45 13.14
C THR A 7 -19.00 -36.63 13.53
N LEU A 8 -18.08 -36.46 12.59
CA LEU A 8 -16.91 -35.59 12.73
C LEU A 8 -17.33 -34.14 12.39
N SER A 9 -17.61 -33.34 13.39
CA SER A 9 -17.82 -31.90 13.24
C SER A 9 -16.48 -31.21 13.00
N ILE A 10 -16.25 -30.80 11.76
CA ILE A 10 -15.10 -29.97 11.37
C ILE A 10 -15.33 -28.57 11.98
N LEU A 11 -14.69 -28.27 13.10
CA LEU A 11 -14.54 -26.89 13.57
C LEU A 11 -13.63 -26.16 12.59
N GLY A 12 -14.21 -25.34 11.71
CA GLY A 12 -13.44 -24.38 10.93
C GLY A 12 -12.81 -23.36 11.87
N THR A 13 -11.50 -23.47 12.11
CA THR A 13 -10.73 -22.43 12.78
C THR A 13 -10.70 -21.18 11.91
N VAL A 14 -11.48 -20.16 12.28
CA VAL A 14 -11.27 -18.81 11.78
C VAL A 14 -9.98 -18.31 12.41
N VAL A 15 -8.88 -18.35 11.67
CA VAL A 15 -7.61 -17.76 12.11
C VAL A 15 -7.78 -16.25 12.03
N ALA A 16 -8.11 -15.62 13.15
CA ALA A 16 -8.04 -14.18 13.29
C ALA A 16 -6.55 -13.79 13.28
N TYR A 17 -6.05 -13.34 12.12
CA TYR A 17 -4.72 -12.75 12.04
C TYR A 17 -4.72 -11.47 12.88
N ALA A 18 -4.00 -11.49 14.00
CA ALA A 18 -3.75 -10.30 14.80
C ALA A 18 -3.04 -9.25 13.94
N ALA A 19 -3.38 -7.98 14.14
CA ALA A 19 -2.69 -6.89 13.45
C ALA A 19 -1.20 -6.92 13.80
N THR A 20 -0.36 -6.90 12.77
CA THR A 20 1.10 -6.93 12.86
C THR A 20 1.69 -5.55 13.05
N ASN A 21 0.99 -4.50 12.57
CA ASN A 21 1.41 -3.11 12.69
C ASN A 21 0.49 -2.35 13.62
N ARG A 22 1.06 -1.33 14.29
CA ARG A 22 0.29 -0.43 15.15
C ARG A 22 -0.62 0.46 14.31
N ASN A 23 -1.81 0.75 14.83
CA ASN A 23 -2.71 1.70 14.18
C ASN A 23 -2.11 3.11 14.23
N GLY A 24 -2.23 3.85 13.13
CA GLY A 24 -1.80 5.24 13.06
C GLY A 24 -1.38 5.67 11.67
N LEU A 25 -0.85 6.90 11.60
CA LEU A 25 -0.35 7.51 10.39
C LEU A 25 1.08 7.06 10.12
N TYR A 26 1.34 6.62 8.90
CA TYR A 26 2.66 6.24 8.40
C TYR A 26 3.11 7.22 7.32
N ARG A 27 4.41 7.48 7.28
CA ARG A 27 5.05 8.32 6.25
C ARG A 27 6.37 7.70 5.83
N GLY A 28 6.62 7.64 4.53
CA GLY A 28 7.86 7.10 4.02
C GLY A 28 8.21 7.65 2.65
N THR A 29 9.49 7.52 2.32
CA THR A 29 10.07 8.12 1.12
C THR A 29 10.80 7.07 0.29
N PHE A 30 10.87 7.35 -1.01
CA PHE A 30 11.83 6.76 -1.93
C PHE A 30 12.70 7.88 -2.48
N VAL A 31 13.99 7.82 -2.16
CA VAL A 31 15.01 8.77 -2.59
C VAL A 31 15.88 8.09 -3.65
N SER A 32 16.17 8.78 -4.73
CA SER A 32 17.08 8.31 -5.78
C SER A 32 18.01 9.45 -6.20
N GLY A 33 19.32 9.23 -6.10
CA GLY A 33 20.28 10.32 -6.21
C GLY A 33 20.14 11.27 -5.01
N GLN A 34 19.92 12.56 -5.30
CA GLN A 34 19.71 13.60 -4.28
C GLN A 34 18.26 14.12 -4.24
N GLU A 35 17.33 13.45 -4.94
CA GLU A 35 15.93 13.85 -5.06
C GLU A 35 15.02 12.87 -4.31
N THR A 36 14.14 13.40 -3.45
CA THR A 36 12.98 12.65 -2.95
C THR A 36 11.98 12.54 -4.08
N GLN A 37 11.94 11.37 -4.73
CA GLN A 37 11.09 11.16 -5.90
C GLN A 37 9.66 10.77 -5.52
N VAL A 38 9.50 10.03 -4.42
CA VAL A 38 8.18 9.65 -3.91
C VAL A 38 8.18 9.84 -2.40
N GLU A 39 7.17 10.53 -1.88
CA GLU A 39 6.82 10.51 -0.46
C GLU A 39 5.34 10.15 -0.36
N VAL A 40 5.02 9.14 0.44
CA VAL A 40 3.65 8.69 0.68
C VAL A 40 3.25 8.92 2.12
N GLN A 41 1.96 9.09 2.33
CA GLN A 41 1.32 9.08 3.64
C GLN A 41 0.06 8.22 3.55
N PHE A 42 -0.15 7.36 4.55
CA PHE A 42 -1.34 6.54 4.69
C PHE A 42 -1.58 6.21 6.16
N ASP A 43 -2.82 5.89 6.50
CA ASP A 43 -3.18 5.34 7.80
C ASP A 43 -3.14 3.81 7.74
N LEU A 44 -2.73 3.17 8.84
CA LEU A 44 -3.03 1.76 9.08
C LEU A 44 -4.07 1.63 10.18
N LYS A 45 -5.09 0.81 9.91
CA LYS A 45 -6.07 0.36 10.90
C LYS A 45 -6.25 -1.14 10.79
N ASN A 46 -5.81 -1.88 11.80
CA ASN A 46 -5.78 -3.34 11.79
C ASN A 46 -5.08 -3.89 10.53
N ASP A 47 -3.90 -3.35 10.21
CA ASP A 47 -3.14 -3.59 8.98
C ASP A 47 -3.83 -3.22 7.66
N VAL A 48 -5.01 -2.61 7.69
CA VAL A 48 -5.68 -2.12 6.48
C VAL A 48 -5.16 -0.73 6.14
N VAL A 49 -4.75 -0.53 4.90
CA VAL A 49 -4.32 0.77 4.37
C VAL A 49 -5.55 1.66 4.16
N GLU A 50 -5.51 2.87 4.70
CA GLU A 50 -6.55 3.87 4.52
C GLU A 50 -5.93 5.24 4.14
N ASN A 51 -6.67 6.05 3.40
CA ASN A 51 -6.33 7.44 3.07
C ASN A 51 -4.94 7.63 2.41
N ALA A 52 -4.51 6.67 1.59
CA ALA A 52 -3.20 6.74 0.95
C ALA A 52 -3.10 7.92 -0.03
N LYS A 53 -2.04 8.73 0.10
CA LYS A 53 -1.78 9.89 -0.78
C LYS A 53 -0.29 10.19 -0.93
N PHE A 54 0.05 10.86 -2.03
CA PHE A 54 1.38 11.44 -2.21
C PHE A 54 1.51 12.74 -1.41
N ARG A 55 2.68 12.91 -0.80
CA ARG A 55 3.16 14.20 -0.27
C ARG A 55 4.18 14.82 -1.22
N THR A 56 4.94 13.98 -1.91
CA THR A 56 5.90 14.32 -2.96
C THR A 56 5.76 13.32 -4.09
N LEU A 57 5.71 13.79 -5.34
CA LEU A 57 5.85 12.98 -6.55
C LEU A 57 6.68 13.77 -7.56
N ALA A 58 7.98 13.48 -7.62
CA ALA A 58 8.94 14.20 -8.43
C ALA A 58 9.81 13.23 -9.25
N TYR A 59 10.15 13.66 -10.47
CA TYR A 59 11.08 12.93 -11.32
C TYR A 59 11.65 13.85 -12.40
N LYS A 60 12.98 13.83 -12.58
CA LYS A 60 13.69 14.64 -13.59
C LYS A 60 13.36 16.14 -13.45
N ASP A 61 13.46 16.65 -12.23
CA ASP A 61 13.22 18.07 -11.89
C ASP A 61 11.78 18.56 -12.17
N GLN A 62 10.84 17.63 -12.36
CA GLN A 62 9.42 17.92 -12.51
C GLN A 62 8.67 17.50 -11.26
N ASP A 63 7.88 18.42 -10.69
CA ASP A 63 6.92 18.13 -9.63
C ASP A 63 5.58 17.75 -10.28
N TYR A 64 5.26 16.45 -10.27
CA TYR A 64 4.08 15.91 -10.94
C TYR A 64 2.79 16.33 -10.22
N LEU A 65 2.87 16.75 -8.95
CA LEU A 65 1.70 17.24 -8.20
C LEU A 65 1.33 18.67 -8.59
N LYS A 66 2.25 19.42 -9.22
CA LYS A 66 2.06 20.83 -9.60
C LYS A 66 2.09 21.07 -11.12
N ASN A 67 2.76 20.19 -11.88
CA ASN A 67 2.87 20.34 -13.32
C ASN A 67 1.61 19.80 -14.03
N LYS A 68 0.82 20.72 -14.61
CA LYS A 68 -0.41 20.41 -15.35
C LYS A 68 -0.18 19.59 -16.62
N GLU A 69 1.00 19.68 -17.23
CA GLU A 69 1.35 18.91 -18.43
C GLU A 69 1.53 17.42 -18.12
N LEU A 70 1.72 17.08 -16.84
CA LEU A 70 1.93 15.71 -16.36
C LEU A 70 0.70 15.13 -15.66
N GLU A 71 -0.49 15.72 -15.84
CA GLU A 71 -1.73 15.26 -15.19
C GLU A 71 -2.06 13.79 -15.51
N LEU A 72 -1.82 13.35 -16.75
CA LEU A 72 -2.05 11.96 -17.15
C LEU A 72 -1.10 11.00 -16.42
N GLU A 73 0.18 11.36 -16.31
CA GLU A 73 1.18 10.60 -15.57
C GLU A 73 0.85 10.58 -14.08
N LYS A 74 0.54 11.74 -13.50
CA LYS A 74 0.10 11.88 -12.11
C LYS A 74 -1.08 10.95 -11.82
N ALA A 75 -2.11 10.97 -12.67
CA ALA A 75 -3.29 10.13 -12.51
C ALA A 75 -2.96 8.63 -12.48
N LYS A 76 -1.98 8.17 -13.25
CA LYS A 76 -1.53 6.77 -13.23
C LYS A 76 -0.85 6.40 -11.90
N TYR A 77 -0.01 7.30 -11.35
CA TYR A 77 0.60 7.10 -10.03
C TYR A 77 -0.44 7.13 -8.91
N GLU A 78 -1.39 8.08 -8.97
CA GLU A 78 -2.49 8.18 -8.02
C GLU A 78 -3.39 6.96 -8.07
N ALA A 79 -3.70 6.43 -9.25
CA ALA A 79 -4.42 5.17 -9.40
C ALA A 79 -3.68 4.00 -8.74
N ALA A 80 -2.37 3.90 -8.94
CA ALA A 80 -1.55 2.85 -8.32
C ALA A 80 -1.55 2.92 -6.79
N LEU A 81 -1.36 4.11 -6.22
CA LEU A 81 -1.41 4.29 -4.76
C LEU A 81 -2.83 4.06 -4.23
N LYS A 82 -3.85 4.58 -4.91
CA LYS A 82 -5.25 4.44 -4.49
C LYS A 82 -5.72 2.99 -4.49
N ALA A 83 -5.19 2.16 -5.40
CA ALA A 83 -5.49 0.73 -5.44
C ALA A 83 -5.03 -0.03 -4.18
N THR A 84 -4.20 0.58 -3.32
CA THR A 84 -3.81 0.02 -2.02
C THR A 84 -4.86 0.23 -0.92
N ASP A 85 -5.74 1.23 -1.05
CA ASP A 85 -6.73 1.53 -0.02
C ASP A 85 -7.71 0.35 0.17
N GLY A 86 -8.03 0.06 1.42
CA GLY A 86 -8.91 -1.04 1.82
C GLY A 86 -8.24 -2.42 1.78
N LYS A 87 -6.99 -2.52 1.33
CA LYS A 87 -6.22 -3.78 1.34
C LYS A 87 -5.43 -3.92 2.63
N LYS A 88 -5.14 -5.16 3.00
CA LYS A 88 -4.10 -5.42 4.00
C LYS A 88 -2.75 -4.90 3.47
N LEU A 89 -1.92 -4.36 4.35
CA LEU A 89 -0.61 -3.80 3.98
C LEU A 89 0.24 -4.81 3.18
N SER A 90 0.23 -6.08 3.56
CA SER A 90 0.92 -7.14 2.81
C SER A 90 0.41 -7.27 1.37
N GLU A 91 -0.91 -7.30 1.19
CA GLU A 91 -1.56 -7.35 -0.12
C GLU A 91 -1.31 -6.08 -0.94
N ALA A 92 -1.30 -4.91 -0.31
CA ALA A 92 -0.97 -3.64 -0.95
C ALA A 92 0.47 -3.62 -1.48
N LEU A 93 1.43 -4.10 -0.67
CA LEU A 93 2.84 -4.19 -1.08
C LEU A 93 3.06 -5.21 -2.19
N GLU A 94 2.32 -6.32 -2.19
CA GLU A 94 2.35 -7.32 -3.25
C GLU A 94 1.73 -6.79 -4.55
N LEU A 95 0.58 -6.10 -4.47
CA LEU A 95 -0.06 -5.46 -5.61
C LEU A 95 0.89 -4.51 -6.33
N LEU A 96 1.64 -3.69 -5.58
CA LEU A 96 2.61 -2.74 -6.13
C LEU A 96 3.90 -3.42 -6.64
N TYR A 97 4.18 -4.66 -6.21
CA TYR A 97 5.27 -5.48 -6.75
C TYR A 97 4.92 -6.02 -8.15
N THR A 98 3.65 -6.36 -8.38
CA THR A 98 3.11 -6.80 -9.68
C THR A 98 2.12 -5.79 -10.30
N PRO A 99 2.58 -4.61 -10.73
CA PRO A 99 1.69 -3.51 -11.13
C PRO A 99 0.90 -3.75 -12.43
N ALA A 100 1.24 -4.79 -13.20
CA ALA A 100 0.49 -5.18 -14.39
C ALA A 100 -0.99 -5.50 -14.09
N ASN A 101 -1.31 -5.86 -12.83
CA ASN A 101 -2.65 -6.17 -12.38
C ASN A 101 -3.45 -4.93 -11.90
N ILE A 102 -2.84 -3.74 -11.91
CA ILE A 102 -3.51 -2.51 -11.48
C ILE A 102 -4.16 -1.84 -12.70
N GLU A 103 -5.48 -1.96 -12.78
CA GLU A 103 -6.30 -1.28 -13.78
C GLU A 103 -6.02 0.24 -13.72
N LYS A 104 -5.62 0.84 -14.84
CA LYS A 104 -5.29 2.28 -15.03
C LYS A 104 -3.92 2.77 -14.55
N ALA A 105 -3.15 1.99 -13.79
CA ALA A 105 -1.73 2.36 -13.57
C ALA A 105 -0.92 2.14 -14.86
N GLY A 106 -1.21 1.06 -15.59
CA GLY A 106 -0.46 0.66 -16.77
C GLY A 106 0.95 0.15 -16.41
N ALA A 107 1.55 -0.64 -17.31
CA ALA A 107 2.85 -1.27 -17.08
C ALA A 107 4.01 -0.28 -16.86
N SER A 108 3.83 0.99 -17.25
CA SER A 108 4.85 2.04 -17.18
C SER A 108 4.94 2.74 -15.82
N VAL A 109 3.96 2.55 -14.92
CA VAL A 109 4.04 3.14 -13.58
C VAL A 109 5.11 2.42 -12.79
N ARG A 110 6.06 3.19 -12.27
CA ARG A 110 7.11 2.69 -11.38
C ARG A 110 6.54 2.46 -9.99
N ALA A 111 5.52 1.60 -9.90
CA ALA A 111 4.82 1.23 -8.67
C ALA A 111 5.77 0.67 -7.62
N THR A 112 6.90 0.11 -8.05
CA THR A 112 8.01 -0.30 -7.18
C THR A 112 8.58 0.84 -6.35
N LYS A 113 8.57 2.09 -6.84
CA LYS A 113 8.94 3.27 -6.03
C LYS A 113 7.92 3.56 -4.94
N ILE A 114 6.63 3.43 -5.27
CA ILE A 114 5.53 3.57 -4.30
C ILE A 114 5.66 2.49 -3.23
N ARG A 115 5.86 1.23 -3.64
CA ARG A 115 6.10 0.08 -2.77
C ARG A 115 7.28 0.33 -1.83
N ALA A 116 8.40 0.81 -2.36
CA ALA A 116 9.58 1.12 -1.57
C ALA A 116 9.31 2.22 -0.55
N ALA A 117 8.59 3.29 -0.93
CA ALA A 117 8.20 4.36 -0.01
C ALA A 117 7.24 3.86 1.08
N MET A 118 6.28 3.00 0.76
CA MET A 118 5.39 2.36 1.74
C MET A 118 6.17 1.44 2.69
N GLN A 119 7.08 0.62 2.17
CA GLN A 119 7.94 -0.24 3.00
C GLN A 119 8.84 0.60 3.92
N ASN A 120 9.40 1.71 3.41
CA ASN A 120 10.16 2.65 4.22
C ASN A 120 9.29 3.25 5.34
N ALA A 121 8.03 3.58 5.06
CA ALA A 121 7.10 4.09 6.06
C ALA A 121 6.90 3.09 7.21
N VAL A 122 6.66 1.83 6.86
CA VAL A 122 6.47 0.73 7.83
C VAL A 122 7.74 0.52 8.66
N ASN A 123 8.91 0.50 8.01
CA ASN A 123 10.20 0.35 8.70
C ASN A 123 10.51 1.51 9.64
N SER A 124 10.02 2.71 9.33
CA SER A 124 10.15 3.90 10.17
C SER A 124 9.17 3.90 11.35
N GLY A 125 8.12 3.08 11.28
CA GLY A 125 7.09 2.99 12.29
C GLY A 125 6.03 4.10 12.21
N VAL A 126 5.19 4.14 13.24
CA VAL A 126 4.07 5.10 13.33
C VAL A 126 4.61 6.52 13.44
N TYR A 127 4.30 7.36 12.45
CA TYR A 127 4.62 8.78 12.47
C TYR A 127 3.74 9.55 13.46
N ALA A 128 2.45 9.23 13.51
CA ALA A 128 1.52 9.77 14.51
C ALA A 128 0.48 8.71 14.91
N PRO A 129 0.16 8.56 16.21
CA PRO A 129 -0.86 7.60 16.65
C PRO A 129 -2.21 7.81 15.96
N ALA A 130 -2.98 6.73 15.81
CA ALA A 130 -4.38 6.84 15.38
C ALA A 130 -5.14 7.77 16.34
N LYS A 131 -6.01 8.61 15.78
CA LYS A 131 -6.90 9.48 16.55
C LYS A 131 -8.12 8.70 17.04
#